data_AF-A0A6H1KSK7-F1
#
_entry.id   AF-A0A6H1KSK7-F1
#
_cell.length_a   1.000
_cell.length_b   1.000
_cell.length_c   1.000
_cell.angle_alpha   90.00
_cell.angle_beta   90.00
_cell.angle_gamma   90.00
#
_symmetry.space_group_name_H-M   'P 1'
#
loop_
_entity.id
_entity.type
_entity.pdbx_description
1 polymer ?
#
loop_
_entity_poly.entity_id
_entity_poly.type
_entity_poly.pdbx_seq_one_letter_code
_entity_poly.pdbx_strand_id
1 'polypeptide(L)'
;MNALEGALGDRDAAAPQASLILCRAILAEADGRIADAATLFFRAAAAWEALPRPYDALLARESSARCLLVEGRDEAGLSLLSAVAQALSELGAHNDADRIGRFLAGRGGDVVAVARGRGRPGYGNQLSPRELEVVRLLANGLTNRQIADVLVVSAQTIASQVKSAMRKMDVSSRTALAVRVVESGLVGELNQRTSSDE
;
A
#
# COMPACT_ATOMS: atom_id res chain seq x y z
N MET A 1 -29.53 3.86 21.31
CA MET A 1 -28.43 3.28 22.11
C MET A 1 -28.23 1.85 21.64
N ASN A 2 -27.16 1.56 20.91
CA ASN A 2 -26.96 0.24 20.29
C ASN A 2 -26.35 -0.76 21.28
N ALA A 3 -26.54 -2.07 21.10
CA ALA A 3 -26.13 -3.09 22.08
C ALA A 3 -24.65 -2.99 22.51
N LEU A 4 -23.78 -2.56 21.59
CA LEU A 4 -22.35 -2.35 21.85
C LEU A 4 -22.06 -1.14 22.77
N GLU A 5 -22.84 -0.05 22.66
CA GLU A 5 -22.71 1.12 23.55
C GLU A 5 -23.08 0.77 24.98
N GLY A 6 -24.19 0.03 25.15
CA GLY A 6 -24.61 -0.46 26.46
C GLY A 6 -23.61 -1.45 27.07
N ALA A 7 -22.97 -2.27 26.23
CA ALA A 7 -21.93 -3.21 26.68
C ALA A 7 -20.62 -2.50 27.08
N LEU A 8 -20.26 -1.41 26.41
CA LEU A 8 -19.07 -0.62 26.72
C LEU A 8 -19.24 0.19 28.01
N GLY A 9 -20.41 0.81 28.23
CA GLY A 9 -20.74 1.49 29.50
C GLY A 9 -19.60 2.36 30.04
N ASP A 10 -19.31 2.22 31.34
CA ASP A 10 -18.18 2.88 32.04
C ASP A 10 -16.90 2.04 32.06
N ARG A 11 -16.78 1.01 31.22
CA ARG A 11 -15.59 0.16 31.20
C ARG A 11 -14.41 0.93 30.61
N ASP A 12 -13.25 0.80 31.23
CA ASP A 12 -11.98 1.28 30.66
C ASP A 12 -11.61 0.43 29.43
N ALA A 13 -12.07 0.89 28.27
CA ALA A 13 -12.00 0.19 27.00
C ALA A 13 -11.74 1.18 25.85
N ALA A 14 -10.76 2.06 26.07
CA ALA A 14 -10.53 3.25 25.24
C ALA A 14 -10.39 2.95 23.74
N ALA A 15 -9.73 1.84 23.38
CA ALA A 15 -9.62 1.42 21.98
C ALA A 15 -10.99 1.03 21.38
N PRO A 16 -11.79 0.12 21.98
CA PRO A 16 -13.17 -0.12 21.56
C PRO A 16 -14.05 1.13 21.46
N GLN A 17 -13.91 2.09 22.39
CA GLN A 17 -14.64 3.36 22.30
C GLN A 17 -14.21 4.20 21.09
N ALA A 18 -12.90 4.30 20.82
CA ALA A 18 -12.39 4.95 19.62
C ALA A 18 -12.87 4.24 18.33
N SER A 19 -12.85 2.90 18.30
CA SER A 19 -13.39 2.10 17.18
C SER A 19 -14.87 2.34 16.95
N LEU A 20 -15.68 2.46 18.02
CA LEU A 20 -17.10 2.74 17.90
C LEU A 20 -17.37 4.13 17.29
N ILE A 21 -16.60 5.15 17.67
CA ILE A 21 -16.69 6.48 17.05
C ILE A 21 -16.32 6.41 15.56
N LEU A 22 -15.27 5.65 15.22
CA LEU A 22 -14.87 5.41 13.84
C LEU A 22 -15.98 4.73 13.02
N CYS A 23 -16.59 3.67 13.54
CA CYS A 23 -17.69 2.98 12.87
C CYS A 23 -18.88 3.93 12.61
N ARG A 24 -19.21 4.80 13.56
CA ARG A 24 -20.25 5.81 13.39
C ARG A 24 -19.89 6.83 12.31
N ALA A 25 -18.63 7.23 12.20
CA ALA A 25 -18.16 8.13 11.15
C ALA A 25 -18.34 7.50 9.76
N ILE A 26 -17.93 6.24 9.60
CA ILE A 26 -18.09 5.47 8.34
C ILE A 26 -19.57 5.36 7.95
N LEU A 27 -20.44 5.06 8.91
CA LEU A 27 -21.90 5.00 8.66
C LEU A 27 -22.45 6.37 8.26
N ALA A 28 -22.04 7.45 8.92
CA ALA A 28 -22.44 8.80 8.55
C ALA A 28 -21.99 9.19 7.15
N GLU A 29 -20.78 8.80 6.74
CA GLU A 29 -20.27 9.03 5.39
C GLU A 29 -21.09 8.25 4.36
N ALA A 30 -21.38 6.97 4.62
CA ALA A 30 -22.20 6.11 3.75
C ALA A 30 -23.64 6.63 3.59
N ASP A 31 -24.19 7.25 4.64
CA ASP A 31 -25.50 7.91 4.62
C ASP A 31 -25.49 9.27 3.90
N GLY A 32 -24.32 9.75 3.43
CA GLY A 32 -24.17 11.06 2.80
C GLY A 32 -24.17 12.24 3.78
N ARG A 33 -24.11 11.99 5.10
CA ARG A 33 -23.99 13.02 6.13
C ARG A 33 -22.52 13.42 6.31
N ILE A 34 -21.94 14.00 5.27
CA ILE A 34 -20.49 14.20 5.15
C ILE A 34 -19.93 15.15 6.23
N ALA A 35 -20.63 16.23 6.59
CA ALA A 35 -20.22 17.12 7.67
C ALA A 35 -20.17 16.41 9.05
N ASP A 36 -21.17 15.56 9.34
CA ASP A 36 -21.19 14.74 10.56
C ASP A 36 -20.04 13.73 10.55
N ALA A 37 -19.82 13.07 9.41
CA ALA A 37 -18.72 12.12 9.22
C ALA A 37 -17.36 12.79 9.48
N ALA A 38 -17.13 13.97 8.91
CA ALA A 38 -15.89 14.75 9.12
C ALA A 38 -15.64 14.98 10.62
N THR A 39 -16.68 15.37 11.35
CA THR A 39 -16.62 15.63 12.80
C THR A 39 -16.36 14.35 13.58
N LEU A 40 -17.04 13.25 13.24
CA LEU A 40 -16.87 11.97 13.91
C LEU A 40 -15.50 11.36 13.65
N PHE A 41 -14.97 11.45 12.42
CA PHE A 41 -13.61 11.03 12.10
C PHE A 41 -12.57 11.84 12.88
N PHE A 42 -12.74 13.15 13.01
CA PHE A 42 -11.86 13.99 13.81
C PHE A 42 -11.86 13.58 15.28
N ARG A 43 -13.05 13.28 15.84
CA ARG A 43 -13.18 12.78 17.23
C ARG A 43 -12.58 11.40 17.40
N ALA A 44 -12.74 10.50 16.42
CA ALA A 44 -12.11 9.18 16.44
C ALA A 44 -10.58 9.32 16.45
N ALA A 45 -10.04 10.23 15.64
CA ALA A 45 -8.60 10.50 15.62
C ALA A 45 -8.08 10.96 16.99
N ALA A 46 -8.76 11.92 17.63
CA ALA A 46 -8.39 12.39 18.97
C ALA A 46 -8.45 11.27 20.02
N ALA A 47 -9.44 10.36 19.92
CA ALA A 47 -9.53 9.20 20.80
C ALA A 47 -8.38 8.20 20.60
N TRP A 48 -7.94 8.01 19.34
CA TRP A 48 -6.77 7.17 19.05
C TRP A 48 -5.44 7.81 19.48
N GLU A 49 -5.32 9.13 19.47
CA GLU A 49 -4.12 9.83 19.97
C GLU A 49 -3.93 9.77 21.47
N ALA A 50 -5.04 9.68 22.22
CA ALA A 50 -4.98 9.41 23.65
C ALA A 50 -4.39 8.02 23.97
N LEU A 51 -4.18 7.19 22.94
CA LEU A 51 -3.62 5.85 23.00
C LEU A 51 -2.28 5.78 22.26
N PRO A 52 -1.43 4.78 22.51
CA PRO A 52 -0.21 4.53 21.73
C PRO A 52 -0.54 3.92 20.34
N ARG A 53 -1.47 4.56 19.62
CA ARG A 53 -2.02 4.15 18.32
C ARG A 53 -1.96 5.29 17.29
N PRO A 54 -0.76 5.86 17.03
CA PRO A 54 -0.62 7.02 16.14
C PRO A 54 -1.04 6.73 14.70
N TYR A 55 -0.87 5.50 14.21
CA TYR A 55 -1.30 5.10 12.86
C TYR A 55 -2.82 5.20 12.69
N ASP A 56 -3.59 4.66 13.64
CA ASP A 56 -5.06 4.69 13.61
C ASP A 56 -5.60 6.13 13.66
N ALA A 57 -4.96 6.99 14.48
CA ALA A 57 -5.28 8.41 14.53
C ALA A 57 -5.07 9.12 13.19
N LEU A 58 -3.98 8.82 12.48
CA LEU A 58 -3.67 9.41 11.18
C LEU A 58 -4.64 8.97 10.08
N LEU A 59 -5.05 7.69 10.06
CA LEU A 59 -6.05 7.21 9.11
C LEU A 59 -7.43 7.84 9.33
N ALA A 60 -7.83 8.03 10.60
CA ALA A 60 -9.05 8.74 10.93
C ALA A 60 -8.98 10.22 10.51
N ARG A 61 -7.83 10.88 10.68
CA ARG A 61 -7.62 12.25 10.16
C ARG A 61 -7.69 12.35 8.65
N GLU A 62 -7.08 11.40 7.94
CA GLU A 62 -7.17 11.35 6.47
C GLU A 62 -8.64 11.30 6.03
N SER A 63 -9.46 10.46 6.68
CA SER A 63 -10.88 10.31 6.37
C SER A 63 -11.67 11.60 6.66
N SER A 64 -11.39 12.27 7.79
CA SER A 64 -11.95 13.60 8.10
C SER A 64 -11.58 14.65 7.03
N ALA A 65 -10.31 14.68 6.62
CA ALA A 65 -9.82 15.59 5.59
C ALA A 65 -10.51 15.36 4.24
N ARG A 66 -10.72 14.10 3.86
CA ARG A 66 -11.48 13.74 2.64
C ARG A 66 -12.93 14.22 2.71
N CYS A 67 -13.60 14.06 3.84
CA CYS A 67 -14.95 14.60 4.04
C CYS A 67 -14.97 16.13 3.87
N LEU A 68 -13.97 16.85 4.40
CA LEU A 68 -13.86 18.30 4.21
C LEU A 68 -13.74 18.69 2.73
N LEU A 69 -12.99 17.93 1.93
CA LEU A 69 -12.89 18.16 0.48
C LEU A 69 -14.22 17.93 -0.23
N VAL A 70 -14.98 16.91 0.17
CA VAL A 70 -16.31 16.64 -0.42
C VAL A 70 -17.29 17.77 -0.09
N GLU A 71 -17.21 18.35 1.11
CA GLU A 71 -17.98 19.53 1.52
C GLU A 71 -17.51 20.85 0.87
N GLY A 72 -16.53 20.80 -0.04
CA GLY A 72 -15.97 21.99 -0.70
C GLY A 72 -15.07 22.85 0.18
N ARG A 73 -14.65 22.35 1.35
CA ARG A 73 -13.71 23.02 2.26
C ARG A 73 -12.27 22.69 1.89
N ASP A 74 -11.90 23.04 0.66
CA ASP A 74 -10.65 22.59 0.04
C ASP A 74 -9.40 22.99 0.82
N GLU A 75 -9.28 24.26 1.25
CA GLU A 75 -8.11 24.74 1.99
C GLU A 75 -7.88 23.92 3.28
N ALA A 76 -8.94 23.72 4.08
CA ALA A 76 -8.87 22.94 5.31
C ALA A 76 -8.57 21.46 5.06
N GLY A 77 -9.21 20.86 4.05
CA GLY A 77 -8.99 19.46 3.69
C GLY A 77 -7.59 19.19 3.13
N LEU A 78 -7.09 20.05 2.25
CA LEU A 78 -5.75 19.92 1.66
C LEU A 78 -4.65 20.15 2.69
N SER A 79 -4.80 21.17 3.55
CA SER A 79 -3.87 21.44 4.65
C SER A 79 -3.78 20.24 5.61
N LEU A 80 -4.92 19.68 6.00
CA LEU A 80 -4.95 18.51 6.89
C LEU A 80 -4.35 17.27 6.22
N LEU A 81 -4.61 17.02 4.93
CA LEU A 81 -3.99 15.92 4.19
C LEU A 81 -2.47 16.08 4.09
N SER A 82 -1.97 17.30 3.90
CA SER A 82 -0.52 17.57 3.88
C SER A 82 0.14 17.23 5.22
N ALA A 83 -0.47 17.65 6.33
CA ALA A 83 0.00 17.31 7.68
C ALA A 83 -0.03 15.80 7.94
N VAL A 84 -1.09 15.10 7.50
CA VAL A 84 -1.19 13.63 7.64
C VAL A 84 -0.13 12.92 6.82
N ALA A 85 0.14 13.35 5.58
CA ALA A 85 1.17 12.76 4.74
C ALA A 85 2.57 12.87 5.38
N GLN A 86 2.88 14.04 5.94
CA GLN A 86 4.13 14.28 6.66
C GLN A 86 4.27 13.33 7.86
N ALA A 87 3.25 13.28 8.72
CA ALA A 87 3.26 12.43 9.92
C ALA A 87 3.31 10.92 9.60
N LEU A 88 2.62 10.47 8.55
CA LEU A 88 2.72 9.08 8.08
C LEU A 88 4.12 8.74 7.58
N SER A 89 4.80 9.69 6.92
CA SER A 89 6.17 9.47 6.49
C SER A 89 7.14 9.39 7.68
N GLU A 90 6.98 10.25 8.68
CA GLU A 90 7.76 10.20 9.93
C GLU A 90 7.55 8.88 10.69
N LEU A 91 6.34 8.31 10.62
CA LEU A 91 6.01 7.00 11.20
C LEU A 91 6.55 5.81 10.36
N GLY A 92 7.10 6.05 9.17
CA GLY A 92 7.57 5.01 8.25
C GLY A 92 6.48 4.39 7.36
N ALA A 93 5.24 4.89 7.41
CA ALA A 93 4.12 4.46 6.58
C ALA A 93 4.18 5.09 5.17
N HIS A 94 5.31 4.94 4.49
CA HIS A 94 5.62 5.65 3.25
C HIS A 94 4.62 5.39 2.11
N ASN A 95 4.03 4.19 2.03
CA ASN A 95 3.03 3.89 1.00
C ASN A 95 1.75 4.73 1.15
N ASP A 96 1.31 4.95 2.39
CA ASP A 96 0.14 5.79 2.68
C ASP A 96 0.48 7.28 2.48
N ALA A 97 1.65 7.71 2.94
CA ALA A 97 2.15 9.07 2.68
C ALA A 97 2.25 9.37 1.17
N ASP A 98 2.82 8.46 0.37
CA ASP A 98 2.92 8.58 -1.09
C ASP A 98 1.53 8.60 -1.76
N ARG A 99 0.57 7.81 -1.25
CA ARG A 99 -0.82 7.81 -1.74
C ARG A 99 -1.43 9.20 -1.58
N ILE A 100 -1.26 9.82 -0.41
CA ILE A 100 -1.78 11.17 -0.14
C ILE A 100 -1.01 12.22 -0.95
N GLY A 101 0.32 12.14 -1.01
CA GLY A 101 1.15 13.07 -1.78
C GLY A 101 0.79 13.10 -3.27
N ARG A 102 0.54 11.94 -3.89
CA ARG A 102 0.06 11.88 -5.29
C ARG A 102 -1.31 12.53 -5.47
N PHE A 103 -2.21 12.39 -4.51
CA PHE A 103 -3.52 13.02 -4.55
C PHE A 103 -3.40 14.56 -4.44
N LEU A 104 -2.53 15.07 -3.55
CA LEU A 104 -2.29 16.49 -3.37
C LEU A 104 -1.64 17.16 -4.60
N ALA A 105 -0.66 16.48 -5.22
CA ALA A 105 0.01 16.98 -6.42
C ALA A 105 -0.97 17.21 -7.59
N GLY A 106 -2.04 16.40 -7.69
CA GLY A 106 -3.09 16.55 -8.70
C GLY A 106 -4.04 17.73 -8.46
N ARG A 107 -3.98 18.40 -7.30
CA ARG A 107 -4.90 19.48 -6.91
C ARG A 107 -4.21 20.81 -6.57
N GLY A 108 -2.91 20.92 -6.88
CA GLY A 108 -2.15 22.16 -6.65
C GLY A 108 -1.84 22.45 -5.18
N GLY A 109 -1.92 21.44 -4.30
CA GLY A 109 -1.44 21.60 -2.93
C GLY A 109 0.09 21.67 -2.89
N ASP A 110 0.64 22.53 -2.03
CA ASP A 110 2.07 22.54 -1.71
C ASP A 110 2.45 21.20 -1.08
N VAL A 111 2.83 20.24 -1.92
CA VAL A 111 3.40 18.99 -1.46
C VAL A 111 4.84 19.32 -1.11
N VAL A 112 5.15 19.39 0.19
CA VAL A 112 6.53 19.15 0.62
C VAL A 112 6.87 17.80 0.03
N ALA A 113 7.70 17.78 -1.01
CA ALA A 113 8.13 16.56 -1.64
C ALA A 113 8.91 15.78 -0.58
N VAL A 114 8.22 14.92 0.16
CA VAL A 114 8.83 14.11 1.19
C VAL A 114 9.74 13.17 0.43
N ALA A 115 11.03 13.49 0.44
CA ALA A 115 12.06 12.72 -0.23
C ALA A 115 11.90 11.29 0.26
N ARG A 116 11.72 10.35 -0.68
CA ARG A 116 11.63 8.92 -0.41
C ARG A 116 12.63 8.56 0.68
N GLY A 117 12.15 8.32 1.91
CA GLY A 117 12.84 7.39 2.79
C GLY A 117 12.90 6.13 1.97
N ARG A 118 14.09 5.81 1.42
CA ARG A 118 14.26 4.74 0.46
C ARG A 118 13.79 3.45 1.13
N GLY A 119 12.53 3.08 0.89
CA GLY A 119 12.11 1.69 0.98
C GLY A 119 13.12 0.87 0.18
N ARG A 120 13.37 -0.38 0.63
CA ARG A 120 14.35 -1.31 0.05
C ARG A 120 14.55 -1.00 -1.43
N PRO A 121 15.77 -0.63 -1.89
CA PRO A 121 16.01 -0.16 -3.25
C PRO A 121 15.24 -1.03 -4.22
N GLY A 122 14.20 -0.47 -4.83
CA GLY A 122 13.49 -1.18 -5.88
C GLY A 122 14.53 -1.51 -6.93
N TYR A 123 14.50 -2.70 -7.49
CA TYR A 123 15.46 -3.12 -8.53
C TYR A 123 15.38 -2.24 -9.81
N GLY A 124 14.61 -1.16 -9.83
CA GLY A 124 14.46 -0.26 -10.97
C GLY A 124 14.02 -1.04 -12.20
N ASN A 125 14.78 -0.90 -13.28
CA ASN A 125 14.62 -1.66 -14.52
C ASN A 125 15.35 -3.01 -14.49
N GLN A 126 16.06 -3.34 -13.43
CA GLN A 126 16.68 -4.64 -13.23
C GLN A 126 15.65 -5.63 -12.65
N LEU A 127 15.80 -6.89 -13.04
CA LEU A 127 15.04 -7.97 -12.44
C LEU A 127 15.47 -8.15 -10.97
N SER A 128 14.49 -8.29 -10.09
CA SER A 128 14.74 -8.75 -8.72
C SER A 128 15.20 -10.21 -8.72
N PRO A 129 15.88 -10.70 -7.66
CA PRO A 129 16.27 -12.11 -7.53
C PRO A 129 15.09 -13.06 -7.75
N ARG A 130 13.90 -12.70 -7.27
CA ARG A 130 12.70 -13.51 -7.43
C ARG A 130 12.14 -13.46 -8.85
N GLU A 131 12.12 -12.30 -9.48
CA GLU A 131 11.75 -12.20 -10.90
C GLU A 131 12.74 -12.97 -11.78
N LEU A 132 14.03 -12.92 -11.45
CA LEU A 132 15.10 -13.63 -12.16
C LEU A 132 14.95 -15.16 -12.06
N GLU A 133 14.61 -15.68 -10.87
CA GLU A 133 14.23 -17.08 -10.67
C GLU A 133 13.01 -17.47 -11.51
N VAL A 134 11.95 -16.64 -11.52
CA VAL A 134 10.75 -16.88 -12.33
C VAL A 134 11.04 -16.89 -13.82
N VAL A 135 11.81 -15.93 -14.35
CA VAL A 135 12.09 -15.87 -15.79
C VAL A 135 12.99 -17.01 -16.25
N ARG A 136 13.87 -17.54 -15.39
CA ARG A 136 14.67 -18.74 -15.68
C ARG A 136 13.80 -19.98 -15.82
N LEU A 137 12.91 -20.22 -14.85
CA LEU A 137 11.96 -21.34 -14.94
C LEU A 137 11.02 -21.21 -16.15
N LEU A 138 10.60 -19.98 -16.46
CA LEU A 138 9.82 -19.67 -17.65
C LEU A 138 10.57 -19.98 -18.94
N ALA A 139 11.86 -19.63 -19.02
CA ALA A 139 12.72 -19.92 -20.17
C ALA A 139 12.91 -21.44 -20.39
N ASN A 140 12.84 -22.23 -19.30
CA ASN A 140 12.82 -23.70 -19.36
C ASN A 140 11.45 -24.28 -19.78
N GLY A 141 10.49 -23.44 -20.19
CA GLY A 141 9.19 -23.87 -20.72
C GLY A 141 8.12 -24.15 -19.67
N LEU A 142 8.38 -23.90 -18.39
CA LEU A 142 7.37 -24.12 -17.35
C LEU A 142 6.23 -23.10 -17.50
N THR A 143 5.00 -23.55 -17.23
CA THR A 143 3.80 -22.69 -17.14
C THR A 143 3.75 -21.94 -15.80
N ASN A 144 2.94 -20.88 -15.70
CA ASN A 144 2.77 -20.15 -14.43
C ASN A 144 2.34 -21.04 -13.27
N ARG A 145 1.55 -22.09 -13.54
CA ARG A 145 1.11 -23.05 -12.52
C ARG A 145 2.27 -23.92 -12.05
N GLN A 146 3.06 -24.47 -12.98
CA GLN A 146 4.24 -25.26 -12.62
C GLN A 146 5.29 -24.43 -11.89
N ILE A 147 5.51 -23.18 -12.31
CA ILE A 147 6.41 -22.26 -11.59
C ILE A 147 5.87 -21.98 -10.19
N ALA A 148 4.56 -21.75 -10.05
CA ALA A 148 3.91 -21.55 -8.75
C ALA A 148 4.09 -22.75 -7.82
N ASP A 149 3.98 -23.97 -8.36
CA ASP A 149 4.17 -25.21 -7.61
C ASP A 149 5.65 -25.34 -7.16
N VAL A 150 6.61 -25.11 -8.05
CA VAL A 150 8.06 -25.14 -7.73
C VAL A 150 8.42 -24.10 -6.68
N LEU A 151 7.83 -22.91 -6.78
CA LEU A 151 8.17 -21.75 -5.95
C LEU A 151 7.29 -21.61 -4.71
N VAL A 152 6.34 -22.53 -4.50
CA VAL A 152 5.37 -22.58 -3.39
C VAL A 152 4.64 -21.25 -3.21
N VAL A 153 4.08 -20.73 -4.29
CA VAL A 153 3.28 -19.48 -4.31
C VAL A 153 2.05 -19.64 -5.20
N SER A 154 1.14 -18.66 -5.20
CA SER A 154 -0.03 -18.71 -6.09
C SER A 154 0.35 -18.48 -7.56
N ALA A 155 -0.39 -19.10 -8.48
CA ALA A 155 -0.25 -18.83 -9.93
C ALA A 155 -0.48 -17.35 -10.28
N GLN A 156 -1.34 -16.65 -9.52
CA GLN A 156 -1.58 -15.21 -9.69
C GLN A 156 -0.36 -14.38 -9.30
N THR A 157 0.36 -14.77 -8.24
CA THR A 157 1.62 -14.16 -7.83
C THR A 157 2.66 -14.28 -8.95
N ILE A 158 2.78 -15.46 -9.56
CA ILE A 158 3.68 -15.68 -10.71
C ILE A 158 3.24 -14.84 -11.91
N ALA A 159 1.95 -14.78 -12.23
CA ALA A 159 1.45 -13.97 -13.34
C ALA A 159 1.82 -12.47 -13.16
N SER A 160 1.70 -11.95 -11.94
CA SER A 160 2.12 -10.59 -11.60
C SER A 160 3.63 -10.40 -11.75
N GLN A 161 4.44 -11.35 -11.28
CA GLN A 161 5.90 -11.29 -11.40
C GLN A 161 6.36 -11.36 -12.87
N VAL A 162 5.74 -12.20 -13.70
CA VAL A 162 6.02 -12.26 -15.15
C VAL A 162 5.67 -10.93 -15.81
N LYS A 163 4.51 -10.33 -15.51
CA LYS A 163 4.13 -9.01 -16.04
C LYS A 163 5.12 -7.92 -15.64
N SER A 164 5.63 -7.97 -14.40
CA SER A 164 6.67 -7.05 -13.94
C SER A 164 7.99 -7.24 -14.68
N ALA A 165 8.43 -8.49 -14.87
CA ALA A 165 9.62 -8.82 -15.63
C ALA A 165 9.51 -8.39 -17.10
N MET A 166 8.36 -8.60 -17.74
CA MET A 166 8.08 -8.14 -19.11
C MET A 166 8.25 -6.63 -19.26
N ARG A 167 7.69 -5.85 -18.32
CA ARG A 167 7.84 -4.38 -18.29
C ARG A 167 9.31 -3.98 -18.11
N LYS A 168 10.04 -4.65 -17.23
CA LYS A 168 11.46 -4.35 -16.93
C LYS A 168 12.41 -4.69 -18.09
N MET A 169 12.09 -5.74 -18.84
CA MET A 169 12.86 -6.23 -19.99
C MET A 169 12.39 -5.64 -21.33
N ASP A 170 11.40 -4.75 -21.30
CA ASP A 170 10.80 -4.09 -22.47
C ASP A 170 10.30 -5.08 -23.53
N VAL A 171 9.45 -6.03 -23.10
CA VAL A 171 8.84 -7.05 -23.97
C VAL A 171 7.35 -7.17 -23.73
N SER A 172 6.60 -7.49 -24.79
CA SER A 172 5.13 -7.49 -24.77
C SER A 172 4.49 -8.88 -24.71
N SER A 173 5.27 -9.96 -24.79
CA SER A 173 4.75 -11.34 -24.68
C SER A 173 5.62 -12.24 -23.80
N ARG A 174 5.01 -13.32 -23.27
CA ARG A 174 5.71 -14.37 -22.53
C ARG A 174 6.83 -14.99 -23.37
N THR A 175 6.55 -15.27 -24.64
CA THR A 175 7.52 -15.87 -25.55
C THR A 175 8.67 -14.90 -25.82
N ALA A 176 8.39 -13.61 -26.04
CA ALA A 176 9.43 -12.60 -26.18
C ALA A 176 10.29 -12.46 -24.92
N LEU A 177 9.68 -12.60 -23.74
CA LEU A 177 10.42 -12.66 -22.48
C LEU A 177 11.35 -13.88 -22.42
N ALA A 178 10.87 -15.06 -22.78
CA ALA A 178 11.69 -16.27 -22.80
C ALA A 178 12.91 -16.11 -23.74
N VAL A 179 12.68 -15.61 -24.95
CA VAL A 179 13.75 -15.35 -25.93
C VAL A 179 14.76 -14.35 -25.37
N ARG A 180 14.30 -13.21 -24.83
CA ARG A 180 15.19 -12.19 -24.28
C ARG A 180 16.03 -12.71 -23.11
N VAL A 181 15.47 -13.57 -22.27
CA VAL A 181 16.20 -14.20 -21.14
C VAL A 181 17.31 -15.11 -21.66
N VAL A 182 17.06 -15.89 -22.71
CA VAL A 182 18.08 -16.72 -23.36
C VAL A 182 19.17 -15.85 -24.01
N GLU A 183 18.79 -14.82 -24.78
CA GLU A 183 19.73 -13.87 -25.41
C GLU A 183 20.63 -13.16 -24.39
N SER A 184 20.07 -12.81 -23.23
CA SER A 184 20.80 -12.15 -22.15
C SER A 184 21.74 -13.07 -21.35
N GLY A 185 21.80 -14.38 -21.67
CA GLY A 185 22.67 -15.35 -20.98
C GLY A 185 22.21 -15.71 -19.56
N LEU A 186 21.07 -15.21 -19.10
CA LEU A 186 20.57 -15.37 -17.73
C LEU A 186 20.23 -16.83 -17.36
N VAL A 187 20.13 -17.74 -18.34
CA VAL A 187 19.83 -19.16 -18.11
C VAL A 187 21.08 -19.94 -17.63
N GLY A 188 22.30 -19.47 -17.93
CA GLY A 188 23.54 -20.23 -17.70
C GLY A 188 24.14 -20.16 -16.28
N GLU A 189 23.81 -19.14 -15.48
CA GLU A 189 24.55 -18.84 -14.23
C GLU A 189 24.25 -19.77 -13.03
N LEU A 190 23.23 -20.63 -13.10
CA LEU A 190 22.96 -21.62 -12.03
C LEU A 190 23.67 -22.96 -12.27
N ASN A 191 23.89 -23.34 -13.53
CA ASN A 191 24.56 -24.61 -13.86
C ASN A 191 26.05 -24.62 -13.49
N GLN A 192 26.65 -23.46 -13.23
CA GLN A 192 28.05 -23.33 -12.82
C GLN A 192 28.25 -23.28 -11.30
N ARG A 193 27.18 -23.15 -10.50
CA ARG A 193 27.28 -23.13 -9.02
C ARG A 193 26.99 -24.48 -8.37
N THR A 194 26.49 -25.46 -9.12
CA THR A 194 26.18 -26.81 -8.62
C THR A 194 27.26 -27.84 -8.93
N SER A 195 28.39 -27.44 -9.53
CA SER A 195 29.49 -28.35 -9.93
C SER A 195 30.80 -28.12 -9.15
N SER A 196 30.72 -27.62 -7.91
CA SER A 196 31.90 -27.37 -7.06
C SER A 196 31.81 -27.96 -5.64
N ASP A 197 30.83 -28.83 -5.38
CA ASP A 197 30.77 -29.64 -4.15
C ASP A 197 30.51 -31.12 -4.51
N GLU A 198 31.52 -31.78 -5.08
CA GLU A 198 31.81 -33.22 -4.98
C GLU A 198 33.34 -33.39 -4.98
#